data_AF-A0A1Y6C0N0-F1
#
_entry.id   AF-A0A1Y6C0N0-F1
#
_cell.length_a   1.000
_cell.length_b   1.000
_cell.length_c   1.000
_cell.angle_alpha   90.00
_cell.angle_beta   90.00
_cell.angle_gamma   90.00
#
_symmetry.space_group_name_H-M   'P 1'
#
loop_
_entity.id
_entity.type
_entity.pdbx_description
1 polymer ?
#
loop_
_entity_poly.entity_id
_entity_poly.type
_entity_poly.pdbx_seq_one_letter_code
_entity_poly.pdbx_strand_id
1 'polypeptide(L)'
;MKQTINWPFEQTQLAVENPLAEEYARWCFSNFSPMAVEVLRETLWFFFIKKDSWLHPSIAQIFAYHIEQMQERINDAVRARALKAPLIESEFKNDAKVVGAVICELLDRGLLDGAHIFKTREIMAHRHTRTSLSASGY
;
A
#
# COMPACT_ATOMS: atom_id res chain seq x y z
N MET A 1 17.92 9.92 -16.20
CA MET A 1 17.03 8.93 -16.86
C MET A 1 15.78 8.78 -16.01
N LYS A 2 14.58 9.07 -16.54
CA LYS A 2 13.32 8.72 -15.86
C LYS A 2 13.11 7.22 -16.07
N GLN A 3 13.15 6.42 -15.01
CA GLN A 3 12.76 5.02 -15.08
C GLN A 3 11.26 4.97 -15.39
N THR A 4 10.90 4.47 -16.56
CA THR A 4 9.52 4.19 -16.93
C THR A 4 9.10 2.95 -16.14
N ILE A 5 8.39 3.17 -15.03
CA ILE A 5 7.80 2.09 -14.26
C ILE A 5 6.54 1.66 -15.01
N ASN A 6 6.60 0.49 -15.65
CA ASN A 6 5.41 -0.15 -16.17
C ASN A 6 4.62 -0.67 -14.98
N TRP A 7 3.62 0.11 -14.57
CA TRP A 7 2.64 -0.34 -13.61
C TRP A 7 1.93 -1.60 -14.14
N PRO A 8 1.56 -2.55 -13.28
CA PRO A 8 0.95 -3.81 -13.68
C PRO A 8 -0.50 -3.64 -14.16
N PHE A 9 -1.06 -2.44 -14.04
CA PHE A 9 -2.39 -2.10 -14.50
C PHE A 9 -2.23 -1.47 -15.88
N GLU A 10 -3.15 -1.74 -16.81
CA GLU A 10 -3.15 -1.20 -18.18
C GLU A 10 -3.21 0.36 -18.25
N GLN A 11 -3.02 1.04 -17.13
CA GLN A 11 -3.03 2.48 -16.99
C GLN A 11 -1.63 3.06 -17.21
N THR A 12 -1.51 3.83 -18.28
CA THR A 12 -0.32 4.59 -18.68
C THR A 12 -0.19 5.94 -17.97
N GLN A 13 -1.17 6.33 -17.15
CA GLN A 13 -1.15 7.54 -16.33
C GLN A 13 -1.37 7.21 -14.85
N LEU A 14 -0.54 7.82 -14.01
CA LEU A 14 -0.53 7.61 -12.58
C LEU A 14 -1.67 8.37 -11.89
N ALA A 15 -2.37 7.66 -10.99
CA ALA A 15 -3.65 8.11 -10.44
C ALA A 15 -3.54 9.12 -9.29
N VAL A 16 -2.35 9.54 -8.86
CA VAL A 16 -2.20 10.66 -7.90
C VAL A 16 -2.70 11.99 -8.50
N GLU A 17 -2.78 12.10 -9.82
CA GLU A 17 -3.41 13.27 -10.48
C GLU A 17 -4.94 13.26 -10.40
N ASN A 18 -5.54 12.19 -9.88
CA ASN A 18 -6.98 12.09 -9.62
C ASN A 18 -7.27 12.33 -8.12
N PRO A 19 -7.82 13.50 -7.75
CA PRO A 19 -8.11 13.83 -6.35
C PRO A 19 -9.01 12.80 -5.64
N LEU A 20 -9.90 12.16 -6.39
CA LEU A 20 -10.81 11.16 -5.84
C LEU A 20 -10.06 9.88 -5.45
N ALA A 21 -9.15 9.42 -6.30
CA ALA A 21 -8.35 8.23 -6.01
C ALA A 21 -7.39 8.47 -4.83
N GLU A 22 -6.83 9.68 -4.72
CA GLU A 22 -6.06 10.11 -3.55
C GLU A 22 -6.90 10.10 -2.26
N GLU A 23 -8.14 10.60 -2.32
CA GLU A 23 -9.03 10.61 -1.16
C GLU A 23 -9.34 9.19 -0.66
N TYR A 24 -9.70 8.28 -1.58
CA TYR A 24 -9.87 6.86 -1.24
C TYR A 24 -8.58 6.25 -0.67
N ALA A 25 -7.42 6.52 -1.27
CA ALA A 25 -6.14 5.97 -0.84
C ALA A 25 -5.79 6.38 0.60
N ARG A 26 -5.90 7.67 0.91
CA ARG A 26 -5.64 8.20 2.25
C ARG A 26 -6.61 7.64 3.28
N TRP A 27 -7.89 7.56 2.93
CA TRP A 27 -8.91 7.01 3.83
C TRP A 27 -8.67 5.52 4.08
N CYS A 28 -8.48 4.72 3.03
CA CYS A 28 -8.24 3.28 3.15
C CYS A 28 -6.99 2.99 3.99
N PHE A 29 -5.89 3.69 3.70
CA PHE A 29 -4.64 3.56 4.43
C PHE A 29 -4.79 3.83 5.92
N SER A 30 -5.58 4.84 6.28
CA SER A 30 -5.83 5.20 7.69
C SER A 30 -6.82 4.27 8.40
N ASN A 31 -7.56 3.44 7.65
CA ASN A 31 -8.68 2.64 8.16
C ASN A 31 -8.50 1.13 7.96
N PHE A 32 -7.29 0.66 7.59
CA PHE A 32 -7.00 -0.77 7.62
C PHE A 32 -7.31 -1.35 9.00
N SER A 33 -7.89 -2.55 9.03
CA SER A 33 -8.12 -3.26 10.30
C SER A 33 -6.76 -3.61 10.94
N PRO A 34 -6.70 -3.80 12.27
CA PRO A 34 -5.46 -4.22 12.92
C PRO A 34 -4.85 -5.48 12.30
N MET A 35 -5.70 -6.46 11.96
CA MET A 35 -5.30 -7.68 11.26
C MET A 35 -4.72 -7.39 9.86
N ALA A 36 -5.34 -6.50 9.08
CA ALA A 36 -4.81 -6.12 7.78
C ALA A 36 -3.44 -5.42 7.93
N VAL A 37 -3.27 -4.56 8.93
CA VAL A 37 -1.97 -3.92 9.22
C VAL A 37 -0.89 -4.94 9.58
N GLU A 38 -1.23 -5.96 10.37
CA GLU A 38 -0.30 -7.06 10.69
C GLU A 38 0.10 -7.85 9.45
N VAL A 39 -0.86 -8.26 8.60
CA VAL A 39 -0.57 -8.97 7.35
C VAL A 39 0.25 -8.11 6.39
N LEU A 40 -0.08 -6.82 6.24
CA LEU A 40 0.69 -5.88 5.42
C LEU A 40 2.14 -5.77 5.93
N ARG A 41 2.33 -5.68 7.24
CA ARG A 41 3.67 -5.66 7.84
C ARG A 41 4.46 -6.94 7.52
N GLU A 42 3.84 -8.10 7.69
CA GLU A 42 4.44 -9.43 7.45
C GLU A 42 4.62 -9.79 5.96
N THR A 43 3.91 -9.13 5.05
CA THR A 43 4.05 -9.39 3.61
C THR A 43 5.03 -8.42 2.97
N LEU A 44 5.04 -7.17 3.42
CA LEU A 44 5.84 -6.13 2.78
C LEU A 44 7.31 -6.09 3.24
N TRP A 45 7.66 -6.66 4.38
CA TRP A 45 9.07 -6.72 4.81
C TRP A 45 9.97 -7.49 3.82
N PHE A 46 9.42 -8.48 3.10
CA PHE A 46 10.14 -9.27 2.10
C PHE A 46 10.64 -8.43 0.92
N PHE A 47 10.03 -7.27 0.65
CA PHE A 47 10.34 -6.44 -0.51
C PHE A 47 11.57 -5.53 -0.31
N PHE A 48 12.29 -5.65 0.82
CA PHE A 48 13.48 -4.84 1.12
C PHE A 48 13.25 -3.35 0.87
N ILE A 49 12.18 -2.80 1.45
CA ILE A 49 11.71 -1.45 1.12
C ILE A 49 12.73 -0.40 1.60
N LYS A 50 13.59 0.03 0.66
CA LYS A 50 14.39 1.26 0.78
C LYS A 50 13.51 2.45 0.37
N LYS A 51 13.97 3.66 0.66
CA LYS A 51 13.43 4.87 0.01
C LYS A 51 13.37 4.59 -1.50
N ASP A 52 12.20 4.74 -2.11
CA ASP A 52 11.91 4.44 -3.53
C ASP A 52 11.57 2.99 -3.90
N SER A 53 11.36 2.09 -2.93
CA SER A 53 10.97 0.69 -3.20
C SER A 53 9.45 0.45 -3.21
N TRP A 54 8.65 1.50 -2.97
CA TRP A 54 7.19 1.40 -2.90
C TRP A 54 6.54 1.18 -4.26
N LEU A 55 7.18 1.66 -5.32
CA LEU A 55 6.65 1.63 -6.69
C LEU A 55 6.75 0.23 -7.34
N HIS A 56 6.98 -0.83 -6.55
CA HIS A 56 6.97 -2.18 -7.06
C HIS A 56 5.52 -2.65 -7.29
N PRO A 57 5.17 -3.11 -8.51
CA PRO A 57 3.83 -3.61 -8.86
C PRO A 57 3.19 -4.55 -7.84
N SER A 58 3.96 -5.52 -7.33
CA SER A 58 3.47 -6.48 -6.35
C SER A 58 3.08 -5.85 -5.00
N ILE A 59 3.71 -4.75 -4.59
CA ILE A 59 3.36 -4.04 -3.35
C ILE A 59 1.97 -3.41 -3.50
N ALA A 60 1.72 -2.74 -4.62
CA ALA A 60 0.40 -2.19 -4.91
C ALA A 60 -0.69 -3.28 -4.98
N GLN A 61 -0.36 -4.45 -5.52
CA GLN A 61 -1.28 -5.60 -5.53
C GLN A 61 -1.61 -6.12 -4.13
N ILE A 62 -0.66 -6.09 -3.20
CA ILE A 62 -0.86 -6.45 -1.79
C ILE A 62 -1.81 -5.44 -1.12
N PHE A 63 -1.60 -4.14 -1.32
CA PHE A 63 -2.54 -3.12 -0.82
C PHE A 63 -3.94 -3.30 -1.42
N ALA A 64 -4.02 -3.50 -2.74
CA ALA A 64 -5.28 -3.69 -3.46
C ALA A 64 -6.10 -4.85 -2.90
N TYR A 65 -5.44 -5.97 -2.56
CA TYR A 65 -6.11 -7.12 -1.94
C TYR A 65 -6.82 -6.73 -0.65
N HIS A 66 -6.17 -5.98 0.24
CA HIS A 66 -6.79 -5.55 1.49
C HIS A 66 -7.86 -4.48 1.29
N ILE A 67 -7.69 -3.60 0.30
CA ILE A 67 -8.69 -2.58 -0.05
C ILE A 67 -9.96 -3.25 -0.57
N GLU A 68 -9.85 -4.26 -1.44
CA GLU A 68 -11.01 -5.00 -1.98
C GLU A 68 -11.93 -5.53 -0.87
N GLN A 69 -11.36 -5.99 0.24
CA GLN A 69 -12.12 -6.48 1.40
C GLN A 69 -12.82 -5.37 2.21
N MET A 70 -12.53 -4.09 1.92
CA MET A 70 -13.07 -2.93 2.63
C MET A 70 -14.25 -2.28 1.94
N GLN A 71 -14.75 -2.81 0.81
CA GLN A 71 -15.80 -2.17 0.00
C GLN A 71 -17.02 -1.72 0.83
N GLU A 72 -17.55 -2.59 1.68
CA GLU A 72 -18.70 -2.26 2.54
C GLU A 72 -18.39 -1.12 3.50
N ARG A 73 -17.24 -1.17 4.19
CA ARG A 73 -16.79 -0.12 5.12
C ARG A 73 -16.56 1.22 4.42
N ILE A 74 -16.08 1.20 3.19
CA ILE A 74 -15.89 2.40 2.37
C ILE A 74 -17.25 3.01 2.03
N ASN A 75 -18.20 2.20 1.57
CA ASN A 75 -19.55 2.65 1.28
C ASN A 75 -20.26 3.20 2.52
N ASP A 76 -20.05 2.60 3.69
CA ASP A 76 -20.57 3.13 4.97
C ASP A 76 -19.95 4.47 5.34
N ALA A 77 -18.64 4.64 5.13
CA ALA A 77 -17.96 5.92 5.35
C ALA A 77 -18.47 7.03 4.41
N VAL A 78 -18.74 6.68 3.15
CA VAL A 78 -19.37 7.59 2.18
C VAL A 78 -20.76 8.01 2.64
N ARG A 79 -21.61 7.05 3.04
CA ARG A 79 -22.97 7.33 3.56
C ARG A 79 -22.93 8.21 4.80
N ALA A 80 -21.98 7.96 5.71
CA ALA A 80 -21.75 8.74 6.91
C ALA A 80 -21.08 10.10 6.66
N ARG A 81 -20.71 10.42 5.40
CA ARG A 81 -19.95 11.63 5.01
C ARG A 81 -18.58 11.75 5.67
N ALA A 82 -18.03 10.63 6.14
CA ALA A 82 -16.66 10.53 6.63
C ALA A 82 -15.63 10.43 5.49
N LEU A 83 -16.10 10.09 4.28
CA LEU A 83 -15.35 10.06 3.04
C LEU A 83 -16.14 10.83 1.97
N LYS A 84 -15.56 11.87 1.35
CA LYS A 84 -16.24 12.71 0.34
C LYS A 84 -16.05 12.13 -1.06
N ALA A 85 -16.44 10.87 -1.21
CA ALA A 85 -16.34 10.12 -2.45
C ALA A 85 -17.72 9.56 -2.87
N PRO A 86 -17.92 9.15 -4.13
CA PRO A 86 -19.15 8.47 -4.54
C PRO A 86 -19.25 7.07 -3.90
N LEU A 87 -20.42 6.47 -3.96
CA LEU A 87 -20.57 5.06 -3.62
C LEU A 87 -19.91 4.19 -4.69
N ILE A 88 -19.39 3.04 -4.28
CA ILE A 88 -18.87 2.02 -5.18
C ILE A 88 -20.03 1.10 -5.56
N GLU A 89 -20.46 1.18 -6.83
CA GLU A 89 -21.72 0.57 -7.30
C GLU A 89 -21.54 -0.83 -7.92
N SER A 90 -20.37 -1.21 -8.45
CA SER A 90 -19.92 -2.60 -8.75
C SER A 90 -18.49 -2.60 -9.32
N GLU A 91 -17.84 -3.77 -9.45
CA GLU A 91 -16.45 -3.94 -9.98
C GLU A 91 -15.30 -3.28 -9.19
N PHE A 92 -15.42 -3.24 -7.86
CA PHE A 92 -14.44 -2.59 -6.99
C PHE A 92 -13.00 -3.12 -7.08
N LYS A 93 -12.79 -4.30 -7.67
CA LYS A 93 -11.46 -4.89 -7.82
C LYS A 93 -10.52 -4.05 -8.68
N ASN A 94 -11.03 -3.42 -9.74
CA ASN A 94 -10.20 -2.55 -10.58
C ASN A 94 -9.90 -1.23 -9.86
N ASP A 95 -10.87 -0.67 -9.14
CA ASP A 95 -10.67 0.52 -8.33
C ASP A 95 -9.69 0.27 -7.18
N ALA A 96 -9.79 -0.87 -6.49
CA ALA A 96 -8.89 -1.26 -5.41
C ALA A 96 -7.41 -1.33 -5.86
N LYS A 97 -7.18 -1.77 -7.10
CA LYS A 97 -5.85 -1.77 -7.74
C LYS A 97 -5.31 -0.36 -7.94
N VAL A 98 -6.15 0.54 -8.46
CA VAL A 98 -5.82 1.96 -8.61
C VAL A 98 -5.50 2.58 -7.26
N VAL A 99 -6.37 2.38 -6.27
CA VAL A 99 -6.17 2.91 -4.90
C VAL A 99 -4.89 2.35 -4.28
N GLY A 100 -4.59 1.06 -4.48
CA GLY A 100 -3.34 0.44 -4.02
C GLY A 100 -2.09 1.05 -4.66
N ALA A 101 -2.13 1.36 -5.95
CA ALA A 101 -1.06 2.07 -6.65
C ALA A 101 -0.86 3.49 -6.09
N VAL A 102 -1.95 4.21 -5.86
CA VAL A 102 -1.91 5.57 -5.29
C VAL A 102 -1.31 5.57 -3.88
N ILE A 103 -1.66 4.61 -3.02
CA ILE A 103 -1.03 4.46 -1.69
C ILE A 103 0.50 4.33 -1.85
N CYS A 104 0.96 3.50 -2.77
CA CYS A 104 2.39 3.29 -3.01
C CYS A 104 3.09 4.57 -3.47
N GLU A 105 2.48 5.33 -4.38
CA GLU A 105 3.04 6.63 -4.82
C GLU A 105 3.06 7.67 -3.71
N LEU A 106 2.01 7.74 -2.87
CA LEU A 106 1.98 8.67 -1.75
C LEU A 106 3.06 8.31 -0.72
N LEU A 107 3.33 7.03 -0.49
CA LEU A 107 4.42 6.55 0.37
C LEU A 107 5.80 6.88 -0.22
N ASP A 108 5.97 6.70 -1.54
CA ASP A 108 7.18 7.05 -2.28
C ASP A 108 7.52 8.54 -2.17
N ARG A 109 6.51 9.39 -2.33
CA ARG A 109 6.63 10.85 -2.23
C ARG A 109 6.73 11.36 -0.78
N GLY A 110 6.62 10.49 0.23
CA GLY A 110 6.61 10.87 1.64
C GLY A 110 5.36 11.63 2.09
N LEU A 111 4.25 11.51 1.34
CA LEU A 111 2.94 12.12 1.62
C LEU A 111 2.04 11.23 2.49
N LEU A 112 2.47 9.99 2.73
CA LEU A 112 1.94 9.07 3.74
C LEU A 112 3.09 8.59 4.63
N ASP A 113 2.82 8.44 5.93
CA ASP A 113 3.78 7.87 6.86
C ASP A 113 3.61 6.34 6.95
N GLY A 114 4.55 5.63 6.33
CA GLY A 114 4.60 4.18 6.34
C GLY A 114 4.97 3.56 7.70
N ALA A 115 5.39 4.33 8.71
CA ALA A 115 5.92 3.80 9.97
C ALA A 115 4.94 2.89 10.75
N HIS A 116 3.63 3.06 10.56
CA HIS A 116 2.63 2.19 11.20
C HIS A 116 2.54 0.80 10.57
N ILE A 117 2.92 0.67 9.30
CA ILE A 117 3.01 -0.61 8.59
C ILE A 117 4.44 -1.16 8.68
N PHE A 118 5.45 -0.30 8.66
CA PHE A 118 6.87 -0.67 8.66
C PHE A 118 7.53 -0.38 10.00
N LYS A 119 7.77 -1.43 10.78
CA LYS A 119 8.69 -1.34 11.91
C LYS A 119 10.13 -1.40 11.41
N THR A 120 10.73 -0.23 11.18
CA THR A 120 12.13 -0.07 10.79
C THR A 120 13.10 -0.82 11.73
N ARG A 121 12.76 -0.95 13.02
CA ARG A 121 13.57 -1.65 14.03
C ARG A 121 13.55 -3.18 13.89
N GLU A 122 12.42 -3.80 13.57
CA GLU A 122 12.32 -5.27 13.39
C GLU A 122 13.02 -5.72 12.09
N ILE A 123 12.93 -4.90 11.04
CA ILE A 123 13.66 -5.13 9.78
C ILE A 123 15.18 -5.11 10.00
N MET A 124 15.69 -4.23 10.87
CA MET A 124 17.12 -4.20 11.23
C MET A 124 17.54 -5.37 12.15
N ALA A 125 16.67 -5.79 13.08
CA ALA A 125 16.93 -6.93 13.96
C ALA A 125 17.00 -8.27 13.18
N HIS A 126 16.12 -8.48 12.19
CA HIS A 126 16.16 -9.65 11.30
C HIS A 126 17.40 -9.70 10.38
N ARG A 127 17.95 -8.53 10.02
CA ARG A 127 19.25 -8.45 9.33
C ARG A 127 20.39 -8.97 10.21
N HIS A 128 20.41 -8.62 11.49
CA HIS A 128 21.46 -9.09 12.39
C HIS A 128 21.41 -10.60 12.64
N THR A 129 20.22 -11.21 12.75
CA THR A 129 20.08 -12.66 12.96
C THR A 129 20.42 -13.51 11.74
N ARG A 130 20.11 -13.06 10.50
CA ARG A 130 20.56 -13.79 9.28
C ARG A 130 22.05 -13.63 9.02
N THR A 131 22.64 -12.47 9.30
CA THR A 131 24.09 -12.27 9.12
C THR A 131 24.91 -13.05 10.15
N SER A 132 24.39 -13.25 11.37
CA SER A 132 25.03 -14.10 12.37
C SER A 132 24.91 -15.59 12.07
N LEU A 133 23.81 -16.05 11.46
CA LEU A 133 23.64 -17.45 11.05
C LEU A 133 24.49 -17.83 9.83
N SER A 134 24.84 -16.87 8.95
CA SER A 134 25.81 -17.09 7.87
C SER A 134 27.27 -16.95 8.29
N ALA A 135 27.53 -16.35 9.46
CA ALA A 135 28.89 -16.16 9.99
C ALA A 135 29.34 -17.30 10.94
N SER A 136 28.41 -18.12 11.45
CA SER A 136 28.71 -19.29 12.29
C SER A 136 28.86 -20.59 11.49
N GLY A 137 29.09 -20.51 10.18
CA GLY A 137 29.36 -21.63 9.30
C GLY A 137 30.85 -21.86 9.07
N TYR A 138 31.60 -22.11 10.15
CA TYR A 138 32.90 -22.79 10.18
C TYR A 138 33.08 -23.50 11.52
#